data_AF-A0A075UUE5-F1
#
_entry.id   AF-A0A075UUE5-F1
#
_cell.length_a   1.000
_cell.length_b   1.000
_cell.length_c   1.000
_cell.angle_alpha   90.00
_cell.angle_beta   90.00
_cell.angle_gamma   90.00
#
_symmetry.space_group_name_H-M   'P 1'
#
loop_
_entity.id
_entity.type
_entity.pdbx_description
1 polymer ?
#
loop_
_entity_poly.entity_id
_entity_poly.type
_entity_poly.pdbx_seq_one_letter_code
_entity_poly.pdbx_strand_id
1 'polypeptide(L)' 'MFPDEAGAKARMDFIQSVAKNLPAVGEYDYLKGPVLVRVSRFLTPNQAKDYEAALNG' A
#
# COMPACT_ATOMS: atom_id res chain seq x y z
N MET A 1 1.74 11.09 -2.70
CA MET A 1 0.50 11.72 -2.20
C MET A 1 -0.38 12.00 -3.39
N PHE A 2 -1.68 11.78 -3.25
CA PHE A 2 -2.73 11.97 -4.27
C PHE A 2 -3.51 13.26 -3.98
N PRO A 3 -4.33 13.76 -4.93
CA PRO A 3 -5.18 14.92 -4.68
C PRO A 3 -6.18 14.71 -3.54
N ASP A 4 -6.69 13.49 -3.40
CA ASP A 4 -7.66 13.09 -2.39
C ASP A 4 -7.53 11.60 -2.06
N GLU A 5 -8.32 11.17 -1.06
CA GLU A 5 -8.40 9.78 -0.64
C GLU A 5 -8.95 8.86 -1.74
N ALA A 6 -9.91 9.35 -2.54
CA ALA A 6 -10.49 8.60 -3.64
C ALA A 6 -9.43 8.22 -4.68
N GLY A 7 -8.52 9.14 -5.02
CA GLY A 7 -7.42 8.92 -5.94
C GLY A 7 -6.37 7.95 -5.40
N ALA A 8 -6.04 8.06 -4.10
CA ALA A 8 -5.14 7.11 -3.44
C ALA A 8 -5.72 5.69 -3.46
N LYS A 9 -7.02 5.57 -3.13
CA LYS A 9 -7.74 4.30 -3.13
C LYS A 9 -7.85 3.70 -4.53
N ALA A 10 -8.22 4.50 -5.54
CA ALA A 10 -8.30 4.05 -6.92
C ALA A 10 -6.96 3.49 -7.42
N ARG A 11 -5.85 4.10 -7.00
CA ARG A 11 -4.51 3.59 -7.34
C ARG A 11 -4.19 2.27 -6.63
N MET A 12 -4.53 2.15 -5.34
CA MET A 12 -4.35 0.91 -4.58
C MET A 12 -5.16 -0.23 -5.20
N ASP A 13 -6.45 -0.01 -5.47
CA ASP A 13 -7.35 -1.01 -6.07
C ASP A 13 -6.84 -1.47 -7.44
N PHE A 14 -6.36 -0.54 -8.29
CA PHE A 14 -5.74 -0.87 -9.57
C PHE A 14 -4.51 -1.77 -9.39
N ILE A 15 -3.58 -1.40 -8.51
CA ILE A 15 -2.36 -2.19 -8.23
C ILE A 15 -2.73 -3.60 -7.78
N GLN A 16 -3.64 -3.73 -6.81
CA GLN A 16 -4.07 -5.02 -6.28
C GLN A 16 -4.77 -5.88 -7.35
N SER A 17 -5.56 -5.27 -8.23
CA SER A 17 -6.20 -5.97 -9.35
C SER A 17 -5.17 -6.58 -10.31
N VAL A 18 -4.07 -5.88 -10.59
CA VAL A 18 -2.99 -6.35 -11.46
C VAL A 18 -2.15 -7.41 -10.74
N ALA A 19 -1.84 -7.19 -9.46
CA ALA A 19 -1.02 -8.09 -8.65
C ALA A 19 -1.72 -9.41 -8.30
N LYS A 20 -3.05 -9.47 -8.35
CA LYS A 20 -3.86 -10.66 -8.00
C LYS A 20 -3.40 -11.95 -8.70
N ASN A 21 -2.97 -11.85 -9.95
CA ASN A 21 -2.51 -12.99 -10.74
C ASN A 21 -0.97 -13.12 -10.78
N LEU A 22 -0.26 -12.26 -10.06
CA LEU A 22 1.19 -12.18 -10.03
C LEU A 22 1.67 -12.08 -8.57
N PRO A 23 1.65 -13.17 -7.79
CA PRO A 23 2.02 -13.14 -6.36
C PRO A 23 3.42 -12.60 -6.11
N ALA A 24 4.32 -12.76 -7.08
CA ALA A 24 5.69 -12.25 -7.04
C ALA A 24 5.81 -10.73 -7.18
N VAL A 25 4.72 -9.97 -7.39
CA VAL A 25 4.76 -8.49 -7.44
C VAL A 25 3.86 -7.83 -6.39
N GLY A 26 3.28 -8.63 -5.49
CA GLY A 26 2.53 -8.12 -4.35
C GLY A 26 3.45 -7.35 -3.42
N GLU A 27 2.99 -6.19 -2.96
CA GLU A 27 3.64 -5.36 -1.93
C GLU A 27 2.66 -5.18 -0.77
N TYR A 28 3.13 -4.73 0.39
CA TYR A 28 2.23 -4.29 1.45
C TYR A 28 1.76 -2.87 1.13
N ASP A 29 0.46 -2.66 1.02
CA ASP A 29 -0.13 -1.38 0.66
C ASP A 29 -0.92 -0.84 1.87
N TYR A 30 -0.59 0.38 2.32
CA TYR A 30 -1.26 1.06 3.43
C TYR A 30 -1.78 2.43 2.98
N LEU A 31 -2.97 2.81 3.47
CA LEU A 31 -3.66 4.02 3.03
C LEU A 31 -4.13 4.85 4.23
N LYS A 32 -3.88 6.17 4.17
CA LYS A 32 -4.41 7.17 5.11
C LYS A 32 -4.72 8.46 4.36
N GLY A 33 -6.01 8.76 4.20
CA GLY A 33 -6.46 9.89 3.38
C GLY A 33 -5.83 9.86 1.98
N PRO A 34 -5.22 10.96 1.50
CA PRO A 34 -4.61 11.03 0.17
C PRO A 34 -3.24 10.34 0.05
N VAL A 35 -2.81 9.56 1.05
CA VAL A 35 -1.48 8.92 1.06
C VAL A 35 -1.62 7.41 0.91
N LEU A 36 -0.95 6.87 -0.11
CA LEU A 36 -0.71 5.43 -0.27
C LEU A 36 0.78 5.17 -0.05
N VAL A 37 1.09 4.32 0.92
CA VAL A 37 2.45 3.80 1.19
C VAL A 37 2.51 2.38 0.66
N ARG A 38 3.54 2.09 -0.15
CA ARG A 38 3.82 0.75 -0.66
C ARG A 38 5.14 0.27 -0.08
N VAL A 39 5.11 -0.84 0.63
CA VAL A 39 6.26 -1.40 1.34
C VAL A 39 6.65 -2.71 0.71
N SER A 40 7.95 -2.83 0.45
CA SER A 40 8.56 -3.99 -0.19
C SER A 40 8.22 -5.30 0.52
N ARG A 41 7.80 -6.31 -0.25
CA ARG A 41 7.61 -7.71 0.19
C ARG A 41 8.89 -8.40 0.68
N PHE A 42 10.05 -7.79 0.48
CA PHE A 42 11.30 -8.28 1.06
C PHE A 42 11.40 -8.00 2.56
N LEU A 43 10.53 -7.13 3.10
CA LEU A 43 10.35 -6.99 4.54
C LEU A 43 9.44 -8.09 5.08
N THR A 44 9.68 -8.47 6.33
CA THR A 44 8.74 -9.34 7.05
C THR A 44 7.43 -8.59 7.33
N PRO A 45 6.30 -9.30 7.54
CA PRO A 45 5.04 -8.65 7.89
C PRO A 45 5.12 -7.72 9.11
N ASN A 46 5.97 -8.07 10.10
CA ASN A 46 6.17 -7.23 11.28
C ASN A 46 6.90 -5.93 10.94
N GLN A 47 7.96 -5.99 10.13
CA GLN A 47 8.68 -4.79 9.66
C GLN A 47 7.82 -3.90 8.77
N ALA A 48 6.92 -4.49 7.97
CA ALA A 48 6.00 -3.72 7.13
C ALA A 48 4.98 -2.93 7.98
N LYS A 49 4.50 -3.52 9.08
CA LYS A 49 3.56 -2.85 10.00
C LYS A 49 4.13 -1.60 10.67
N ASP A 50 5.44 -1.48 10.82
CA ASP A 50 6.05 -0.26 11.35
C ASP A 50 5.74 0.97 10.47
N TYR A 51 5.59 0.77 9.16
CA TYR A 51 5.20 1.83 8.22
C TYR A 51 3.71 2.17 8.32
N GLU A 52 2.85 1.19 8.57
CA GLU A 52 1.43 1.43 8.84
C GLU A 52 1.24 2.24 10.13
N ALA A 53 1.98 1.88 11.19
CA ALA A 53 1.97 2.60 12.45
C ALA A 53 2.49 4.04 12.27
N ALA A 54 3.61 4.22 11.58
CA ALA A 54 4.16 5.55 11.27
C ALA A 54 3.22 6.39 10.40
N LEU A 55 2.50 5.77 9.46
CA LEU A 55 1.49 6.44 8.68
C LEU A 55 0.32 6.88 9.56
N ASN A 56 -0.10 6.05 10.52
CA ASN A 56 -1.28 6.29 11.37
C ASN A 56 -1.03 7.20 12.58
N GLY A 57 0.21 7.37 13.03
CA GLY A 57 0.61 8.41 13.98
C GLY A 57 0.33 9.83 13.49
#